data_AF-C4PLE8-F1
#
_entry.id   AF-C4PLE8-F1
#
_cell.length_a   1.000
_cell.length_b   1.000
_cell.length_c   1.000
_cell.angle_alpha   90.00
_cell.angle_beta   90.00
_cell.angle_gamma   90.00
#
_symmetry.space_group_name_H-M   'P 1'
#
loop_
_entity.id
_entity.type
_entity.pdbx_description
1 polymer ?
#
loop_
_entity_poly.entity_id
_entity_poly.type
_entity_poly.pdbx_seq_one_letter_code
_entity_poly.pdbx_strand_id
1 'polypeptide(L)'
;YITKRGERMDFSARKGDAGVPDEKTHELFELHALARGLDTQKKLAEEAHLIHKEALKHHEGSHDPEVTSYLEEHFLHKQAENVREFSGYTNDLKRLLAEPKQSSLALFLFDEY
;
A
#
# COMPACT_ATOMS: atom_id res chain seq x y z
N TYR A 1 15.89 2.46 9.38
CA TYR A 1 15.91 3.92 9.60
C TYR A 1 15.83 4.28 11.08
N ILE A 2 14.91 3.68 11.85
CA ILE A 2 14.79 3.83 13.32
C ILE A 2 16.14 3.69 14.06
N THR A 3 16.91 2.64 13.80
CA THR A 3 18.24 2.45 14.42
C THR A 3 19.31 3.45 13.98
N LYS A 4 19.21 4.01 12.76
CA LYS A 4 20.09 5.08 12.26
C LYS A 4 19.88 6.38 13.05
N ARG A 5 18.68 6.56 13.62
CA ARG A 5 18.27 7.70 14.44
C ARG A 5 18.58 7.53 15.94
N GLY A 6 19.23 6.43 16.33
CA GLY A 6 19.60 6.14 17.72
C GLY A 6 18.51 5.44 18.54
N GLU A 7 17.37 5.13 17.94
CA GLU A 7 16.28 4.40 18.60
C GLU A 7 16.39 2.88 18.43
N ARG A 8 15.62 2.13 19.22
CA ARG A 8 15.54 0.66 19.14
C ARG A 8 14.22 0.25 18.51
N MET A 9 14.29 -0.62 17.49
CA MET A 9 13.10 -1.19 16.87
C MET A 9 12.31 -2.03 17.89
N ASP A 10 11.03 -1.70 18.06
CA ASP A 10 10.07 -2.48 18.84
C ASP A 10 9.05 -3.13 17.88
N PHE A 11 9.10 -4.46 17.78
CA PHE A 11 8.18 -5.25 16.95
C PHE A 11 6.82 -5.51 17.62
N SER A 12 6.71 -5.22 18.92
CA SER A 12 5.46 -5.35 19.67
C SER A 12 4.60 -4.08 19.59
N ALA A 13 5.19 -2.96 19.19
CA ALA A 13 4.51 -1.70 18.96
C ALA A 13 3.54 -1.84 17.77
N ARG A 14 2.26 -2.08 18.06
CA ARG A 14 1.17 -2.08 17.08
C ARG A 14 0.44 -0.74 17.16
N LYS A 15 0.25 -0.08 16.01
CA LYS A 15 -0.72 1.00 15.90
C LYS A 15 -2.09 0.39 16.24
N GLY A 16 -2.81 0.96 17.21
CA GLY A 16 -4.09 0.41 17.69
C GLY A 16 -5.01 0.03 16.53
N ASP A 17 -5.55 -1.19 16.58
CA ASP A 17 -6.22 -1.86 15.46
C ASP A 17 -7.37 -1.03 14.89
N ALA A 18 -7.09 -0.31 13.79
CA ALA A 18 -8.10 0.03 12.81
C ALA A 18 -8.35 -1.23 11.96
N GLY A 19 -9.08 -2.18 12.55
CA GLY A 19 -9.65 -3.37 11.90
C GLY A 19 -8.64 -4.17 11.08
N VAL A 20 -7.85 -5.00 11.74
CA VAL A 20 -7.14 -6.08 11.03
C VAL A 20 -8.20 -6.99 10.42
N PRO A 21 -8.23 -7.18 9.10
CA PRO A 21 -9.07 -8.22 8.52
C PRO A 21 -8.54 -9.55 9.05
N ASP A 22 -9.44 -10.24 9.76
CA ASP A 22 -9.38 -11.61 10.26
C ASP A 22 -8.32 -12.48 9.54
N GLU A 23 -7.52 -13.23 10.31
CA GLU A 23 -6.53 -14.23 9.84
C GLU A 23 -7.21 -15.44 9.17
N LYS A 24 -8.24 -15.19 8.36
CA LYS A 24 -8.82 -16.20 7.49
C LYS A 24 -7.89 -16.34 6.31
N THR A 25 -7.37 -17.54 6.12
CA THR A 25 -6.89 -18.03 4.82
C THR A 25 -7.99 -17.76 3.80
N HIS A 26 -7.90 -16.63 3.12
CA HIS A 26 -8.88 -16.28 2.11
C HIS A 26 -8.42 -16.92 0.81
N GLU A 27 -9.19 -17.90 0.34
CA GLU A 27 -9.17 -18.28 -1.07
C GLU A 27 -9.76 -17.09 -1.85
N LEU A 28 -8.90 -16.15 -2.22
CA LEU A 28 -9.28 -14.95 -2.97
C LEU A 28 -9.23 -15.29 -4.46
N PHE A 29 -10.32 -14.99 -5.17
CA PHE A 29 -10.28 -14.87 -6.63
C PHE A 29 -9.34 -13.73 -7.03
N GLU A 30 -8.75 -13.81 -8.22
CA GLU A 30 -7.67 -12.95 -8.71
C GLU A 30 -8.05 -11.47 -8.69
N LEU A 31 -9.28 -11.14 -9.10
CA LEU A 31 -9.80 -9.77 -9.02
C LEU A 31 -9.94 -9.27 -7.58
N HIS A 32 -10.32 -10.16 -6.65
CA HIS A 32 -10.43 -9.82 -5.24
C HIS A 32 -9.06 -9.67 -4.59
N ALA A 33 -8.08 -10.50 -4.98
CA ALA A 33 -6.69 -10.38 -4.55
C ALA A 33 -6.08 -9.04 -5.01
N LEU A 34 -6.27 -8.66 -6.28
CA LEU A 34 -5.82 -7.36 -6.79
C LEU A 34 -6.50 -6.18 -6.10
N ALA A 35 -7.82 -6.26 -5.85
CA ALA A 35 -8.54 -5.23 -5.12
C ALA A 35 -8.00 -5.06 -3.69
N ARG A 36 -7.75 -6.17 -2.99
CA ARG A 36 -7.15 -6.14 -1.66
C ARG A 36 -5.72 -5.60 -1.68
N GLY A 37 -4.92 -5.96 -2.69
CA GLY A 37 -3.60 -5.40 -2.92
C GLY A 37 -3.63 -3.88 -3.14
N LEU A 38 -4.61 -3.39 -3.90
CA LEU A 38 -4.80 -1.95 -4.10
C LEU A 38 -5.16 -1.25 -2.78
N ASP A 39 -6.07 -1.82 -1.99
CA ASP A 39 -6.47 -1.24 -0.71
C ASP A 39 -5.31 -1.19 0.30
N THR A 40 -4.44 -2.21 0.31
CA THR A 40 -3.25 -2.19 1.16
C THR A 40 -2.24 -1.13 0.72
N GLN A 41 -1.99 -0.95 -0.59
CA GLN A 41 -1.11 0.12 -1.08
C GLN A 41 -1.66 1.51 -0.70
N LYS A 42 -2.98 1.73 -0.85
CA LYS A 42 -3.61 2.99 -0.42
C LYS A 42 -3.44 3.23 1.08
N LYS A 43 -3.67 2.20 1.90
CA LYS A 43 -3.45 2.29 3.36
C LYS A 43 -2.00 2.64 3.69
N LEU A 44 -1.02 2.02 3.01
CA LEU A 44 0.40 2.35 3.20
C LEU A 44 0.73 3.79 2.79
N ALA A 45 0.14 4.29 1.70
CA ALA A 45 0.30 5.67 1.26
C ALA A 45 -0.28 6.66 2.29
N GLU A 46 -1.48 6.40 2.81
CA GLU A 46 -2.11 7.20 3.85
C GLU A 46 -1.27 7.23 5.13
N GLU A 47 -0.77 6.07 5.57
CA GLU A 47 0.10 5.97 6.75
C GLU A 47 1.41 6.74 6.55
N ALA A 48 2.02 6.66 5.36
CA ALA A 48 3.21 7.44 5.04
C ALA A 48 2.93 8.95 5.10
N HIS A 49 1.77 9.40 4.61
CA HIS A 49 1.34 10.80 4.72
C HIS A 49 1.10 11.23 6.17
N LEU A 50 0.56 10.36 7.03
CA LEU A 50 0.38 10.66 8.44
C LEU A 50 1.73 10.88 9.15
N ILE A 51 2.71 10.02 8.88
CA ILE A 51 4.06 10.16 9.46
C ILE A 51 4.74 11.41 8.90
N HIS A 52 4.62 11.66 7.60
CA HIS A 52 5.16 12.87 6.96
C HIS A 52 4.58 14.14 7.57
N LYS A 53 3.25 14.18 7.77
CA LYS A 53 2.56 15.30 8.45
C LYS A 53 3.05 15.49 9.88
N GLU A 54 3.29 14.40 10.61
CA GLU A 54 3.82 14.46 11.98
C GLU A 54 5.23 15.06 12.01
N ALA A 55 6.12 14.59 11.13
CA ALA A 55 7.49 15.10 10.98
C ALA A 55 7.54 16.57 10.55
N LEU A 56 6.51 17.04 9.83
CA LEU A 56 6.40 18.44 9.40
C LEU A 56 5.86 19.38 10.48
N LYS A 57 5.26 18.88 11.57
CA LYS A 57 4.63 19.76 12.57
C LYS A 57 5.64 20.75 13.14
N HIS A 58 5.28 22.03 13.06
CA HIS A 58 6.03 23.15 13.63
C HIS A 58 5.65 23.41 15.10
N HIS A 59 5.72 22.38 15.95
CA HIS A 59 5.81 22.61 17.39
C HIS A 59 7.29 22.75 17.78
N GLU A 60 7.58 23.51 18.84
CA GLU A 60 8.95 23.77 19.27
C GLU A 60 9.71 22.46 19.49
N GLY A 61 10.61 22.12 18.56
CA GLY A 61 11.45 20.91 18.60
C GLY A 61 11.00 19.70 17.80
N SER A 62 9.87 19.74 17.06
CA SER A 62 9.34 18.56 16.34
C SER A 62 9.51 18.54 14.82
N HIS A 63 10.09 19.60 14.21
CA HIS A 63 10.30 19.63 12.77
C HIS A 63 11.53 18.79 12.39
N ASP A 64 11.30 17.67 11.71
CA ASP A 64 12.34 16.70 11.34
C ASP A 64 12.49 16.59 9.81
N PRO A 65 13.31 17.46 9.18
CA PRO A 65 13.45 17.51 7.73
C PRO A 65 14.10 16.24 7.14
N GLU A 66 14.86 15.49 7.94
CA GLU A 66 15.53 14.28 7.49
C GLU A 66 14.51 13.14 7.31
N VAL A 67 13.59 12.95 8.27
CA VAL A 67 12.48 11.99 8.15
C VAL A 67 11.58 12.36 6.98
N THR A 68 11.23 13.64 6.84
CA THR A 68 10.38 14.14 5.75
C THR A 68 10.98 13.82 4.38
N SER A 69 12.26 14.17 4.18
CA SER A 69 12.97 13.90 2.92
C SER A 69 13.08 12.40 2.63
N TYR A 70 13.39 11.58 3.64
CA TYR A 70 13.48 10.13 3.49
C TYR A 70 12.13 9.50 3.11
N LEU A 71 11.02 9.97 3.69
CA LEU A 71 9.68 9.50 3.33
C LEU A 71 9.29 9.89 1.90
N GLU A 72 9.61 11.10 1.47
CA GLU A 72 9.34 11.57 0.11
C GLU A 72 10.09 10.71 -0.92
N GLU A 73 11.40 10.57 -0.76
CA GLU A 73 12.27 9.90 -1.73
C GLU A 73 11.97 8.39 -1.82
N HIS A 74 11.77 7.73 -0.69
CA HIS A 74 11.71 6.27 -0.66
C HIS A 74 10.30 5.69 -0.62
N PHE A 75 9.29 6.46 -0.19
CA PHE A 75 7.94 5.93 0.03
C PHE A 75 6.90 6.65 -0.80
N LEU A 76 6.75 7.97 -0.68
CA LEU A 76 5.60 8.69 -1.27
C LEU A 76 5.55 8.57 -2.80
N HIS A 77 6.69 8.73 -3.48
CA HIS A 77 6.73 8.58 -4.94
C HIS A 77 6.38 7.15 -5.39
N LYS A 78 6.97 6.14 -4.74
CA LYS A 78 6.72 4.73 -5.07
C LYS A 78 5.29 4.32 -4.78
N GLN A 79 4.70 4.80 -3.68
CA GLN A 79 3.32 4.50 -3.32
C GLN A 79 2.34 5.07 -4.37
N ALA A 80 2.60 6.26 -4.90
CA ALA A 80 1.77 6.81 -5.98
C ALA A 80 1.83 5.96 -7.26
N GLU A 81 3.03 5.49 -7.64
CA GLU A 81 3.23 4.59 -8.78
C GLU A 81 2.52 3.24 -8.55
N ASN A 82 2.74 2.61 -7.40
CA ASN A 82 2.11 1.35 -7.03
C ASN A 82 0.58 1.45 -7.05
N VAL A 83 -0.01 2.50 -6.44
CA VAL A 83 -1.46 2.70 -6.44
C VAL A 83 -1.98 2.85 -7.87
N ARG A 84 -1.25 3.56 -8.74
CA ARG A 84 -1.63 3.72 -10.15
C ARG A 84 -1.55 2.40 -10.92
N GLU A 85 -0.52 1.60 -10.69
CA GLU A 85 -0.29 0.30 -11.32
C GLU A 85 -1.37 -0.71 -10.93
N PHE A 86 -1.59 -0.92 -9.62
CA PHE A 86 -2.64 -1.80 -9.11
C PHE A 86 -4.04 -1.34 -9.54
N SER A 87 -4.28 -0.03 -9.61
CA SER A 87 -5.54 0.51 -10.16
C SER A 87 -5.68 0.24 -11.66
N GLY A 88 -4.58 0.16 -12.40
CA GLY A 88 -4.58 -0.26 -13.81
C GLY A 88 -4.97 -1.72 -13.94
N TYR A 89 -4.24 -2.61 -13.28
CA TYR A 89 -4.47 -4.05 -13.28
C TYR A 89 -5.89 -4.44 -12.86
N THR A 90 -6.41 -3.84 -11.79
CA THR A 90 -7.81 -4.06 -11.36
C THR A 90 -8.83 -3.64 -12.41
N ASN A 91 -8.62 -2.53 -13.10
CA ASN A 91 -9.52 -2.06 -14.16
C ASN A 91 -9.42 -2.94 -15.42
N ASP A 92 -8.22 -3.35 -15.80
CA ASP A 92 -7.99 -4.19 -16.97
C ASP A 92 -8.58 -5.57 -16.76
N LEU A 93 -8.30 -6.22 -15.62
CA LEU A 93 -8.90 -7.51 -15.28
C LEU A 93 -10.43 -7.42 -15.17
N LYS A 94 -10.98 -6.34 -14.61
CA LYS A 94 -12.43 -6.12 -14.58
C LYS A 94 -13.05 -6.03 -15.98
N ARG A 95 -12.36 -5.38 -16.93
CA ARG A 95 -12.81 -5.29 -18.33
C ARG A 95 -12.73 -6.65 -19.04
N LEU A 96 -11.63 -7.37 -18.83
CA LEU A 96 -11.41 -8.71 -19.39
C LEU A 96 -12.47 -9.72 -18.90
N LEU A 97 -12.86 -9.63 -17.62
CA LEU A 97 -13.90 -10.49 -17.03
C LEU A 97 -15.33 -10.07 -17.38
N ALA A 98 -15.55 -8.96 -18.08
CA ALA A 98 -16.88 -8.49 -18.46
C ALA A 98 -17.55 -9.40 -19.51
N GLU A 99 -16.76 -10.12 -20.31
CA GLU A 99 -17.24 -11.12 -21.25
C GLU A 99 -17.12 -12.54 -20.66
N PRO A 100 -18.20 -13.15 -20.14
CA PRO A 100 -18.13 -14.41 -19.40
C PRO A 100 -17.73 -15.62 -20.25
N LYS A 101 -17.79 -15.52 -21.59
CA LYS A 101 -17.40 -16.62 -22.49
C LYS A 101 -15.89 -16.77 -22.65
N GLN A 102 -15.10 -15.75 -22.31
CA GLN A 102 -13.66 -15.71 -22.54
C GLN A 102 -12.86 -15.47 -21.24
N SER A 103 -13.53 -15.50 -20.08
CA SER A 103 -12.94 -15.12 -18.79
C SER A 103 -11.72 -15.96 -18.40
N SER A 104 -11.73 -17.28 -18.64
CA SER A 104 -10.61 -18.16 -18.32
C SER A 104 -9.37 -17.92 -19.19
N LEU A 105 -9.56 -17.70 -20.50
CA LEU A 105 -8.48 -17.34 -21.42
C LEU A 105 -7.92 -15.96 -21.08
N ALA A 106 -8.81 -15.00 -20.79
CA ALA A 106 -8.41 -13.64 -20.47
C ALA A 106 -7.61 -13.57 -19.16
N LEU A 107 -7.95 -14.40 -18.17
CA LEU A 107 -7.19 -14.52 -16.92
C LEU A 107 -5.82 -15.14 -17.15
N PHE A 108 -5.72 -16.19 -17.97
CA PHE A 108 -4.43 -16.78 -18.37
C PHE A 108 -3.53 -15.76 -19.10
N LEU A 109 -4.09 -15.01 -20.05
CA LEU A 109 -3.33 -13.99 -20.77
C LEU A 109 -2.90 -12.82 -19.87
N PHE A 110 -3.68 -12.53 -18.83
CA PHE A 110 -3.36 -11.50 -17.85
C PHE A 110 -2.22 -11.92 -16.91
N ASP A 111 -2.10 -13.21 -16.60
CA ASP A 111 -1.01 -13.75 -15.76
C ASP A 111 0.35 -13.76 -16.48
N GLU A 112 0.35 -13.92 -17.81
CA GLU A 112 1.56 -13.93 -18.65
C GLU A 112 2.07 -12.52 -19.05
N TYR A 113 1.33 -11.46 -18.72
CA TYR A 113 1.61 -10.07 -19.11
C TYR A 113 2.54 -9.36 -18.12
#